data_AF-A0A916KN94-F1
#
_entry.id   AF-A0A916KN94-F1
#
_cell.length_a   1.000
_cell.length_b   1.000
_cell.length_c   1.000
_cell.angle_alpha   90.00
_cell.angle_beta   90.00
_cell.angle_gamma   90.00
#
_symmetry.space_group_name_H-M   'P 1'
#
loop_
_entity.id
_entity.type
_entity.pdbx_description
1 polymer ?
#
loop_
_entity_poly.entity_id
_entity_poly.type
_entity_poly.pdbx_seq_one_letter_code
_entity_poly.pdbx_strand_id
1 'polypeptide(L)' 'MCLAVPAKIISLEDSVAEVDLNGTTYKASVMLTPEAKVGDYVLLHTGYAIQVIDEKDALETLEIFKQMEML' A
#
# COMPACT_ATOMS: atom_id res chain seq x y z
N MET A 1 12.54 -5.62 -12.53
CA MET A 1 11.37 -4.75 -12.78
C MET A 1 10.29 -5.20 -11.81
N CYS A 2 10.18 -4.58 -10.62
CA CYS A 2 9.16 -4.92 -9.64
C CYS A 2 8.06 -3.86 -9.70
N LEU A 3 6.81 -4.29 -9.80
CA LEU A 3 5.64 -3.42 -9.82
C LEU A 3 5.26 -3.07 -8.36
N ALA A 4 4.99 -1.81 -8.06
CA ALA A 4 4.45 -1.43 -6.77
C ALA A 4 2.95 -1.78 -6.73
N VAL A 5 2.45 -2.19 -5.57
CA VAL A 5 1.06 -2.62 -5.42
C VAL A 5 0.36 -1.75 -4.37
N PRO A 6 -0.86 -1.24 -4.64
CA PRO A 6 -1.64 -0.52 -3.64
C PRO A 6 -1.93 -1.39 -2.41
N ALA A 7 -1.65 -0.88 -1.22
CA ALA A 7 -1.97 -1.53 0.05
C ALA A 7 -2.52 -0.49 1.04
N LYS A 8 -3.45 -0.90 1.91
CA LYS A 8 -4.09 0.00 2.88
C LYS A 8 -3.34 -0.04 4.21
N ILE A 9 -2.99 1.11 4.78
CA ILE A 9 -2.41 1.17 6.13
C ILE A 9 -3.49 0.81 7.16
N ILE A 10 -3.28 -0.29 7.88
CA ILE A 10 -4.17 -0.77 8.95
C ILE A 10 -3.64 -0.44 10.34
N SER A 11 -2.33 -0.26 10.50
CA SER A 11 -1.69 0.23 11.71
C SER A 11 -0.41 1.00 11.37
N LEU A 12 -0.01 1.93 12.23
CA LEU A 12 1.20 2.72 12.06
C LEU A 12 1.87 2.93 13.42
N GLU A 13 3.10 2.43 13.56
CA GLU A 13 3.94 2.58 14.74
C GLU A 13 5.26 3.25 14.32
N ASP A 14 5.48 4.47 14.82
CA ASP A 14 6.61 5.32 14.44
C ASP A 14 6.73 5.51 12.91
N SER A 15 7.70 4.85 12.29
CA SER A 15 7.95 4.89 10.84
C SER A 15 7.68 3.54 10.16
N VAL A 16 7.01 2.61 10.83
CA VAL A 16 6.66 1.29 10.32
C VAL A 16 5.14 1.15 10.29
N ALA A 17 4.57 1.04 9.09
CA ALA A 17 3.17 0.71 8.88
C ALA A 17 2.98 -0.80 8.72
N GLU A 18 1.88 -1.33 9.26
CA GLU A 18 1.31 -2.56 8.74
C GLU A 18 0.28 -2.21 7.68
N VAL A 19 0.41 -2.83 6.51
CA VAL A 19 -0.46 -2.61 5.37
C VAL A 19 -1.17 -3.90 4.99
N ASP A 20 -2.46 -3.80 4.68
CA ASP A 20 -3.25 -4.89 4.12
C ASP A 20 -3.20 -4.84 2.59
N LEU A 21 -2.85 -5.97 2.01
CA LEU A 21 -2.96 -6.24 0.59
C LEU A 21 -3.82 -7.49 0.41
N ASN A 22 -5.09 -7.28 0.06
CA ASN A 22 -6.05 -8.34 -0.23
C ASN A 22 -6.16 -9.40 0.88
N GLY A 23 -6.14 -8.97 2.16
CA GLY A 23 -6.21 -9.86 3.32
C GLY A 23 -4.87 -10.42 3.79
N THR A 24 -3.76 -10.08 3.14
CA THR A 24 -2.40 -10.40 3.62
C THR A 24 -1.74 -9.15 4.17
N THR A 25 -1.23 -9.23 5.39
CA THR A 25 -0.56 -8.12 6.06
C THR A 25 0.93 -8.10 5.77
N TYR A 26 1.46 -6.92 5.44
CA TYR A 26 2.88 -6.66 5.21
C TYR A 26 3.36 -5.51 6.08
N LYS A 27 4.66 -5.47 6.37
CA LYS A 27 5.29 -4.31 7.01
C LYS A 27 5.92 -3.41 5.95
N ALA A 28 5.73 -2.11 6.10
CA ALA A 28 6.25 -1.10 5.19
C ALA A 28 6.84 0.07 5.97
N SER A 29 8.05 0.50 5.62
CA SER A 29 8.60 1.75 6.12
C SER A 29 7.92 2.93 5.43
N VAL A 30 7.43 3.89 6.22
CA VAL A 30 6.82 5.15 5.74
C VAL A 30 7.81 6.31 5.75
N MET A 31 9.11 6.06 5.87
CA MET A 31 10.12 7.13 5.88
C MET A 31 10.12 7.99 4.60
N LEU A 32 9.64 7.44 3.48
CA LEU A 32 9.50 8.16 2.20
C LEU A 32 8.16 8.88 2.07
N THR A 33 7.23 8.63 2.99
CA THR A 33 5.85 9.13 3.02
C THR A 33 5.47 9.50 4.47
N PRO A 34 6.19 10.46 5.10
CA PRO A 34 5.97 10.81 6.51
C PRO A 34 4.56 11.37 6.79
N GLU A 35 3.83 11.78 5.76
CA GLU A 35 2.45 12.24 5.82
C GLU A 35 1.41 11.10 5.91
N ALA A 36 1.81 9.85 5.64
CA ALA A 36 0.92 8.70 5.59
C ALA A 36 0.30 8.37 6.95
N LYS A 37 -0.97 7.97 6.95
CA LYS A 37 -1.77 7.69 8.15
C LYS A 37 -2.53 6.39 8.02
N VAL A 38 -2.99 5.87 9.16
CA VAL A 38 -3.92 4.74 9.17
C VAL A 38 -5.17 5.08 8.37
N GLY A 39 -5.55 4.19 7.46
CA GLY A 39 -6.64 4.38 6.51
C GLY A 39 -6.19 4.80 5.11
N ASP A 40 -5.00 5.38 4.96
CA ASP A 40 -4.47 5.77 3.66
C ASP A 40 -4.08 4.54 2.83
N TYR A 41 -4.15 4.69 1.50
CA TYR A 41 -3.57 3.75 0.57
C TYR A 41 -2.18 4.20 0.17
N VAL A 42 -1.26 3.25 0.09
CA VAL A 42 0.12 3.49 -0.32
C VAL A 42 0.54 2.52 -1.41
N LEU A 43 1.47 2.94 -2.26
CA LEU A 43 2.17 2.04 -3.15
C LEU A 43 3.28 1.32 -2.37
N LEU A 44 3.07 0.02 -2.14
CA LEU A 44 4.03 -0.85 -1.48
C LEU A 44 5.10 -1.33 -2.48
N HIS A 45 6.37 -1.10 -2.16
CA HIS A 45 7.49 -1.60 -2.95
C HIS A 45 8.65 -2.03 -2.05
N THR A 46 9.00 -3.32 -2.08
CA THR A 46 10.18 -3.88 -1.38
C THR A 46 10.28 -3.48 0.11
N GLY A 47 9.14 -3.43 0.81
CA GLY A 47 9.08 -3.06 2.23
C GLY A 47 9.05 -1.56 2.51
N TYR A 48 8.79 -0.72 1.51
CA TYR A 48 8.59 0.73 1.67
C TYR A 48 7.26 1.17 1.09
N ALA A 49 6.64 2.14 1.74
CA ALA A 49 5.55 2.93 1.17
C ALA A 49 6.18 4.09 0.39
N ILE A 50 6.20 3.99 -0.94
CA ILE A 50 6.91 4.95 -1.80
C ILE A 50 6.06 6.16 -2.19
N GLN A 51 4.73 6.05 -2.05
CA GLN A 51 3.79 7.11 -2.38
C GLN A 51 2.45 6.85 -1.67
N VAL A 52 1.85 7.91 -1.12
CA VAL A 52 0.44 7.90 -0.69
C VAL A 52 -0.44 8.19 -1.90
N ILE A 53 -1.50 7.41 -2.08
CA ILE A 53 -2.42 7.52 -3.22
C ILE A 53 -3.87 7.61 -2.72
N ASP A 54 -4.72 8.22 -3.55
CA ASP A 54 -6.15 8.31 -3.28
C ASP A 54 -6.81 6.92 -3.27
N GLU A 55 -7.78 6.73 -2.37
CA GLU A 55 -8.52 5.46 -2.25
C GLU A 55 -9.18 5.06 -3.57
N LYS A 56 -9.72 6.02 -4.33
CA LYS A 56 -10.34 5.76 -5.63
C LYS A 56 -9.36 5.12 -6.62
N ASP A 57 -8.18 5.73 -6.77
CA ASP A 57 -7.15 5.26 -7.70
C ASP A 57 -6.57 3.90 -7.25
N ALA A 58 -6.42 3.71 -5.93
CA ALA A 58 -6.01 2.45 -5.35
C ALA A 58 -7.01 1.33 -5.69
N LEU A 59 -8.30 1.56 -5.48
CA LEU A 59 -9.36 0.59 -5.76
C LEU A 59 -9.48 0.28 -7.27
N GLU A 60 -9.40 1.30 -8.14
CA GLU A 60 -9.39 1.09 -9.60
C GLU A 60 -8.20 0.22 -10.03
N THR A 61 -7.02 0.49 -9.49
CA THR A 61 -5.82 -0.31 -9.78
C THR A 61 -5.94 -1.74 -9.28
N LEU A 62 -6.45 -1.93 -8.06
CA LEU A 62 -6.67 -3.26 -7.47
C LEU A 62 -7.69 -4.08 -8.27
N GLU A 63 -8.75 -3.44 -8.77
CA GLU A 63 -9.74 -4.10 -9.62
C GLU A 63 -9.12 -4.57 -10.94
N ILE A 64 -8.30 -3.73 -11.57
CA ILE A 64 -7.56 -4.11 -12.79
C ILE A 64 -6.63 -5.29 -12.50
N PHE A 65 -5.87 -5.25 -11.40
CA PHE A 65 -4.95 -6.33 -11.05
C PHE A 65 -5.67 -7.65 -10.80
N LYS A 66 -6.85 -7.60 -10.19
CA LYS A 66 -7.71 -8.76 -9.99
C LYS A 66 -8.24 -9.32 -11.32
N GLN A 67 -8.63 -8.46 -12.27
CA GLN A 67 -9.06 -8.90 -13.60
C GLN A 67 -7.92 -9.55 -14.40
N MET A 68 -6.68 -9.15 -14.14
CA MET A 68 -5.47 -9.68 -14.79
C MET A 68 -4.89 -10.91 -14.07
N GLU A 69 -5.56 -11.45 -13.05
CA GLU A 69 -5.09 -12.58 -12.23
C GLU A 69 -3.70 -12.33 -11.58
N MET A 70 -3.41 -11.07 -11.25
CA MET A 70 -2.15 -10.67 -10.61
C MET A 70 -2.22 -10.61 -9.08
N LEU A 71 -3.42 -10.80 -8.50
CA LEU A 71 -3.74 -10.76 -7.06
C LEU A 71 -4.81 -11.79 -6.68
#